data_AF-A0A5B9G535-F1
#
_entry.id   AF-A0A5B9G535-F1
#
_cell.length_a   1.000
_cell.length_b   1.000
_cell.length_c   1.000
_cell.angle_alpha   90.00
_cell.angle_beta   90.00
_cell.angle_gamma   90.00
#
_symmetry.space_group_name_H-M   'P 1'
#
loop_
_entity.id
_entity.type
_entity.pdbx_description
1 polymer ?
#
loop_
_entity_poly.entity_id
_entity_poly.type
_entity_poly.pdbx_seq_one_letter_code
_entity_poly.pdbx_strand_id
1 'polypeptide(L)'
;MEAGLLEAVSANLGEWAAEAGYDIISDSGAVVIANGGGEIRFYVRRRDGQFEVSRAERSEDEELRMITHDLVHVVRFLTVRLATSIRSSRGLDLTAVFLPSEELAPGAELRSAHDDPRGPMEGVVLHGEVEALFPEDPEPWDAVEFSHYADKPIELIRASFLDPHGAPLFEHPAASAPEHRR
;
A
#
# COMPACT_ATOMS: atom_id res chain seq x y z
N MET A 1 19.21 14.55 -5.26
CA MET A 1 18.25 14.03 -4.26
C MET A 1 17.34 12.97 -4.85
N GLU A 2 16.85 13.13 -6.09
CA GLU A 2 16.02 12.13 -6.80
C GLU A 2 16.73 10.78 -7.03
N ALA A 3 18.00 10.77 -7.46
CA ALA A 3 18.74 9.54 -7.70
C ALA A 3 18.81 8.60 -6.47
N GLY A 4 18.90 9.16 -5.25
CA GLY A 4 18.91 8.35 -4.03
C GLY A 4 17.54 7.77 -3.65
N LEU A 5 16.45 8.44 -4.05
CA LEU A 5 15.10 7.90 -3.87
C LEU A 5 14.84 6.76 -4.88
N LEU A 6 15.25 6.94 -6.13
CA LEU A 6 15.17 5.88 -7.15
C LEU A 6 15.95 4.64 -6.72
N GLU A 7 17.21 4.81 -6.31
CA GLU A 7 18.04 3.70 -5.84
C GLU A 7 17.38 2.96 -4.66
N ALA A 8 16.88 3.69 -3.67
CA ALA A 8 16.25 3.08 -2.49
C ALA A 8 14.93 2.37 -2.84
N VAL A 9 14.07 2.96 -3.67
CA VAL A 9 12.82 2.34 -4.12
C VAL A 9 13.11 1.10 -4.97
N SER A 10 14.02 1.20 -5.94
CA SER A 10 14.41 0.07 -6.79
C SER A 10 15.07 -1.05 -6.00
N ALA A 11 15.92 -0.74 -5.01
CA ALA A 11 16.54 -1.76 -4.17
C ALA A 11 15.52 -2.54 -3.33
N ASN A 12 14.45 -1.88 -2.88
CA ASN A 12 13.43 -2.52 -2.06
C ASN A 12 12.35 -3.21 -2.89
N LEU A 13 11.89 -2.61 -4.00
CA LEU A 13 10.71 -3.05 -4.74
C LEU A 13 11.03 -3.62 -6.12
N GLY A 14 12.26 -3.55 -6.63
CA GLY A 14 12.58 -3.88 -8.03
C GLY A 14 12.10 -5.27 -8.46
N GLU A 15 12.46 -6.31 -7.71
CA GLU A 15 12.04 -7.68 -8.01
C GLU A 15 10.53 -7.87 -7.84
N TRP A 16 9.95 -7.26 -6.80
CA TRP A 16 8.52 -7.35 -6.51
C TRP A 16 7.66 -6.64 -7.58
N ALA A 17 8.08 -5.46 -8.03
CA ALA A 17 7.45 -4.72 -9.11
C ALA A 17 7.55 -5.47 -10.43
N ALA A 18 8.73 -6.00 -10.76
CA ALA A 18 8.93 -6.80 -11.97
C ALA A 18 8.00 -8.03 -11.98
N GLU A 19 7.87 -8.73 -10.84
CA GLU A 19 6.95 -9.86 -10.72
C GLU A 19 5.48 -9.45 -10.87
N ALA A 20 5.11 -8.27 -10.37
CA ALA A 20 3.78 -7.69 -10.54
C ALA A 20 3.49 -7.21 -11.97
N GLY A 21 4.48 -7.21 -12.87
CA GLY A 21 4.37 -6.67 -14.23
C GLY A 21 4.51 -5.14 -14.30
N TYR A 22 5.29 -4.56 -13.38
CA TYR A 22 5.57 -3.13 -13.29
C TYR A 22 7.05 -2.84 -13.49
N ASP A 23 7.33 -1.71 -14.12
CA ASP A 23 8.66 -1.12 -14.24
C ASP A 23 8.83 0.05 -13.26
N ILE A 24 10.05 0.25 -12.74
CA ILE A 24 10.40 1.38 -11.89
C ILE A 24 11.33 2.32 -12.68
N ILE A 25 10.89 3.55 -12.89
CA ILE A 25 11.64 4.57 -13.65
C ILE A 25 11.70 5.90 -12.90
N SER A 26 12.63 6.78 -13.29
CA SER A 26 12.63 8.19 -12.88
C SER A 26 11.85 9.00 -13.92
N ASP A 27 10.92 9.84 -13.48
CA ASP A 27 10.27 10.81 -14.34
C ASP A 27 9.99 12.11 -13.59
N SER A 28 10.49 13.23 -14.12
CA SER A 28 10.13 14.59 -13.72
C SER A 28 10.15 14.86 -12.21
N GLY A 29 11.15 14.34 -11.50
CA GLY A 29 11.29 14.53 -10.05
C GLY A 29 10.56 13.48 -9.19
N ALA A 30 9.99 12.46 -9.81
CA ALA A 30 9.33 11.33 -9.15
C ALA A 30 10.00 10.00 -9.53
N VAL A 31 9.90 9.04 -8.62
CA VAL A 31 10.06 7.63 -8.96
C VAL A 31 8.69 7.11 -9.35
N VAL A 32 8.57 6.57 -10.56
CA VAL A 32 7.31 6.07 -11.11
C VAL A 32 7.36 4.55 -11.19
N ILE A 33 6.34 3.90 -10.62
CA ILE A 33 6.11 2.46 -10.76
C ILE A 33 4.90 2.27 -11.65
N ALA A 34 5.09 1.76 -12.87
CA ALA A 34 4.06 1.71 -13.91
C ALA A 34 3.87 0.28 -14.43
N ASN A 35 2.62 -0.17 -14.59
CA ASN A 35 2.36 -1.47 -15.20
C ASN A 35 2.66 -1.46 -16.71
N GLY A 36 2.74 -2.64 -17.31
CA GLY A 36 2.84 -2.78 -18.77
C GLY A 36 1.74 -2.00 -19.49
N GLY A 37 2.11 -0.96 -20.24
CA GLY A 37 1.19 -0.07 -20.94
C GLY A 37 0.87 1.26 -20.23
N GLY A 38 1.31 1.44 -18.98
CA GLY A 38 1.17 2.69 -18.22
C GLY A 38 -0.25 3.01 -17.77
N GLU A 39 -1.14 2.01 -17.75
CA GLU A 39 -2.52 2.16 -17.31
C GLU A 39 -2.62 2.44 -15.82
N ILE A 40 -1.74 1.87 -14.99
CA ILE A 40 -1.67 2.18 -13.56
C ILE A 40 -0.27 2.67 -13.27
N ARG A 41 -0.18 3.86 -12.67
CA ARG A 41 1.08 4.51 -12.32
C ARG A 41 1.04 4.96 -10.88
N PHE A 42 2.02 4.54 -10.08
CA PHE A 42 2.28 5.09 -8.77
C PHE A 42 3.47 6.04 -8.86
N TYR A 43 3.36 7.21 -8.23
CA TYR A 43 4.44 8.19 -8.18
C TYR A 43 4.89 8.34 -6.75
N VAL A 44 6.19 8.26 -6.51
CA VAL A 44 6.82 8.52 -5.22
C VAL A 44 7.64 9.79 -5.34
N ARG A 45 7.28 10.80 -4.55
CA ARG A 45 8.00 12.08 -4.48
C ARG A 45 8.49 12.33 -3.07
N ARG A 46 9.58 13.07 -2.95
CA ARG A 46 10.03 13.63 -1.67
C ARG A 46 9.81 15.13 -1.68
N ARG A 47 8.98 15.64 -0.77
CA ARG A 47 8.65 17.07 -0.62
C ARG A 47 8.70 17.45 0.85
N ASP A 48 9.39 18.55 1.17
CA ASP A 48 9.46 19.11 2.53
C ASP A 48 9.79 18.09 3.65
N GLY A 49 10.67 17.12 3.34
CA GLY A 49 11.07 16.08 4.28
C GLY A 49 10.08 14.91 4.44
N GLN A 50 8.98 14.92 3.70
CA GLN A 50 8.00 13.84 3.60
C GLN A 50 8.13 13.09 2.27
N PHE A 51 7.66 11.85 2.26
CA PHE A 51 7.40 11.08 1.05
C PHE A 51 5.92 11.13 0.74
N GLU A 52 5.58 11.40 -0.51
CA GLU A 52 4.22 11.40 -1.02
C GLU A 52 4.09 10.29 -2.06
N VAL A 53 3.04 9.48 -1.93
CA VAL A 53 2.63 8.48 -2.91
C VAL A 53 1.33 8.96 -3.54
N SER A 54 1.31 9.08 -4.86
CA SER A 54 0.10 9.30 -5.64
C SER A 54 -0.10 8.18 -6.66
N ARG A 55 -1.33 8.03 -7.15
CA ARG A 55 -1.73 7.06 -8.17
C ARG A 55 -2.42 7.78 -9.31
N ALA A 56 -2.17 7.36 -10.54
CA ALA A 56 -3.00 7.74 -11.69
C ALA A 56 -3.41 6.48 -12.45
N GLU A 57 -4.65 6.46 -12.92
CA GLU A 57 -5.18 5.43 -13.79
C GLU A 57 -5.44 6.00 -15.20
N ARG A 58 -4.87 5.38 -16.23
CA ARG A 58 -4.99 5.76 -17.64
C ARG A 58 -4.65 7.23 -17.86
N SER A 59 -5.62 8.04 -18.27
CA SER A 59 -5.46 9.47 -18.58
C SER A 59 -5.99 10.38 -17.47
N GLU A 60 -6.29 9.82 -16.29
CA GLU A 60 -6.77 10.58 -15.13
C GLU A 60 -5.62 11.34 -14.47
N ASP A 61 -6.00 12.35 -13.70
CA ASP A 61 -5.09 13.11 -12.87
C ASP A 61 -4.53 12.25 -11.73
N GLU A 62 -3.41 12.68 -11.16
CA GLU A 62 -2.84 12.00 -10.01
C GLU A 62 -3.67 12.24 -8.75
N GLU A 63 -4.04 11.16 -8.07
CA GLU A 63 -4.69 11.17 -6.77
C GLU A 63 -3.66 10.88 -5.69
N LEU A 64 -3.58 11.75 -4.69
CA LEU A 64 -2.76 11.50 -3.50
C LEU A 64 -3.28 10.25 -2.79
N ARG A 65 -2.38 9.39 -2.32
CA ARG A 65 -2.73 8.13 -1.63
C ARG A 65 -2.16 8.05 -0.23
N MET A 66 -0.91 8.49 -0.05
CA MET A 66 -0.26 8.40 1.25
C MET A 66 0.83 9.46 1.40
N ILE A 67 0.99 9.97 2.61
CA ILE A 67 2.11 10.81 3.01
C ILE A 67 2.76 10.20 4.25
N THR A 68 4.08 10.14 4.30
CA THR A 68 4.80 9.62 5.46
C THR A 68 6.19 10.25 5.58
N HIS A 69 6.76 10.24 6.77
CA HIS A 69 8.16 10.63 6.98
C HIS A 69 9.14 9.48 6.77
N ASP A 70 8.64 8.24 6.68
CA ASP A 70 9.49 7.05 6.60
C ASP A 70 9.33 6.33 5.25
N LEU A 71 10.45 6.15 4.55
CA LEU A 71 10.49 5.44 3.27
C LEU A 71 10.05 3.99 3.42
N VAL A 72 10.26 3.36 4.57
CA VAL A 72 9.82 1.97 4.79
C VAL A 72 8.30 1.83 4.64
N HIS A 73 7.53 2.86 5.03
CA HIS A 73 6.08 2.86 4.92
C HIS A 73 5.62 3.00 3.47
N VAL A 74 6.35 3.79 2.66
CA VAL A 74 6.19 3.82 1.19
C VAL A 74 6.37 2.42 0.61
N VAL A 75 7.44 1.71 1.02
CA VAL A 75 7.73 0.36 0.54
C VAL A 75 6.65 -0.63 0.97
N ARG A 76 6.17 -0.57 2.21
CA ARG A 76 5.07 -1.42 2.70
C ARG A 76 3.79 -1.19 1.90
N PHE A 77 3.38 0.08 1.76
CA PHE A 77 2.18 0.46 1.03
C PHE A 77 2.23 -0.03 -0.42
N LEU A 78 3.34 0.23 -1.14
CA LEU A 78 3.49 -0.22 -2.52
C LEU A 78 3.63 -1.74 -2.62
N THR A 79 4.23 -2.41 -1.64
CA THR A 79 4.29 -3.88 -1.60
C THR A 79 2.88 -4.46 -1.64
N VAL A 80 1.97 -3.94 -0.83
CA VAL A 80 0.56 -4.36 -0.79
C VAL A 80 -0.15 -4.04 -2.11
N ARG A 81 0.00 -2.82 -2.63
CA ARG A 81 -0.66 -2.41 -3.89
C ARG A 81 -0.22 -3.25 -5.10
N LEU A 82 1.06 -3.58 -5.18
CA LEU A 82 1.61 -4.44 -6.25
C LEU A 82 1.23 -5.91 -6.08
N ALA A 83 1.04 -6.36 -4.84
CA ALA A 83 0.75 -7.77 -4.55
C ALA A 83 -0.59 -8.25 -5.12
N THR A 84 -1.58 -7.37 -5.26
CA THR A 84 -2.85 -7.69 -5.92
C THR A 84 -2.64 -8.17 -7.36
N SER A 85 -1.74 -7.53 -8.12
CA SER A 85 -1.39 -7.96 -9.48
C SER A 85 -0.66 -9.31 -9.48
N ILE A 86 0.24 -9.55 -8.51
CA ILE A 86 0.95 -10.82 -8.35
C ILE A 86 -0.02 -11.96 -8.03
N ARG A 87 -0.95 -11.77 -7.09
CA ARG A 87 -1.95 -12.79 -6.75
C ARG A 87 -2.83 -13.13 -7.93
N SER A 88 -3.31 -12.10 -8.63
CA SER A 88 -4.14 -12.26 -9.82
C SER A 88 -3.42 -13.05 -10.93
N SER A 89 -2.15 -12.72 -11.23
CA SER A 89 -1.37 -13.42 -12.25
C SER A 89 -1.08 -14.89 -11.89
N ARG A 90 -1.00 -15.20 -10.59
CA ARG A 90 -0.83 -16.55 -10.06
C ARG A 90 -2.15 -17.33 -9.86
N GLY A 91 -3.30 -16.71 -10.15
CA GLY A 91 -4.62 -17.32 -9.95
C GLY A 91 -4.97 -17.57 -8.47
N LEU A 92 -4.36 -16.82 -7.55
CA LEU A 92 -4.65 -16.91 -6.12
C LEU A 92 -5.89 -16.08 -5.78
N ASP A 93 -6.67 -16.57 -4.82
CA ASP A 93 -7.89 -15.91 -4.36
C ASP A 93 -7.56 -14.55 -3.70
N LEU A 94 -8.08 -13.45 -4.23
CA LEU A 94 -7.88 -12.12 -3.66
C LEU A 94 -8.62 -11.94 -2.34
N THR A 95 -9.68 -12.71 -2.09
CA THR A 95 -10.44 -12.60 -0.83
C THR A 95 -9.66 -13.14 0.36
N ALA A 96 -8.66 -13.99 0.15
CA ALA A 96 -7.82 -14.55 1.20
C ALA A 96 -6.81 -13.54 1.81
N VAL A 97 -6.67 -12.34 1.23
CA VAL A 97 -5.79 -11.27 1.73
C VAL A 97 -6.57 -9.99 2.02
N PHE A 98 -7.89 -10.10 2.12
CA PHE A 98 -8.76 -8.95 2.36
C PHE A 98 -8.79 -8.63 3.86
N LEU A 99 -8.26 -7.47 4.24
CA LEU A 99 -8.43 -6.98 5.61
C LEU A 99 -9.85 -6.46 5.81
N PRO A 100 -10.42 -6.56 7.03
CA PRO A 100 -11.71 -5.96 7.33
C PRO A 100 -11.64 -4.44 7.08
N SER A 101 -12.55 -3.91 6.26
CA SER A 101 -12.54 -2.50 5.82
C SER A 101 -12.88 -1.49 6.92
N GLU A 102 -13.30 -1.94 8.11
CA GLU A 102 -13.82 -1.08 9.18
C GLU A 102 -13.08 -1.21 10.51
N GLU A 103 -12.19 -2.20 10.68
CA GLU A 103 -11.51 -2.45 11.95
C GLU A 103 -10.03 -2.12 11.83
N LEU A 104 -9.55 -1.18 12.66
CA LEU A 104 -8.14 -0.86 12.80
C LEU A 104 -7.37 -2.02 13.43
N ALA A 105 -6.08 -2.10 13.14
CA ALA A 105 -5.20 -3.04 13.82
C ALA A 105 -5.17 -2.80 15.34
N PRO A 106 -4.97 -3.85 16.17
CA PRO A 106 -4.89 -3.68 17.61
C PRO A 106 -3.84 -2.64 18.03
N GLY A 107 -4.29 -1.60 18.74
CA GLY A 107 -3.44 -0.52 19.22
C GLY A 107 -3.15 0.59 18.20
N ALA A 108 -3.78 0.53 17.01
CA ALA A 108 -3.81 1.64 16.07
C ALA A 108 -4.95 2.62 16.39
N GLU A 109 -4.74 3.88 16.08
CA GLU A 109 -5.74 4.94 16.18
C GLU A 109 -5.75 5.77 14.88
N LEU A 110 -6.89 6.36 14.54
CA LEU A 110 -6.98 7.38 13.50
C LEU A 110 -7.01 8.77 14.14
N ARG A 111 -6.24 9.69 13.57
CA ARG A 111 -6.21 11.10 13.96
C ARG A 111 -6.49 11.97 12.76
N SER A 112 -7.64 12.64 12.76
CA SER A 112 -8.00 13.57 11.70
C SER A 112 -7.08 14.80 11.68
N ALA A 113 -6.73 15.24 10.48
CA ALA A 113 -5.95 16.42 10.18
C ALA A 113 -6.67 17.24 9.10
N HIS A 114 -7.84 17.78 9.47
CA HIS A 114 -8.72 18.50 8.53
C HIS A 114 -8.14 19.83 8.01
N ASP A 115 -7.15 20.40 8.69
CA ASP A 115 -6.50 21.66 8.32
C ASP A 115 -5.23 21.47 7.47
N ASP A 116 -4.97 20.25 6.97
CA ASP A 116 -3.82 20.02 6.10
C ASP A 116 -3.99 20.78 4.77
N PRO A 117 -2.96 21.49 4.28
CA PRO A 117 -3.04 22.28 3.05
C PRO A 117 -3.37 21.45 1.79
N ARG A 118 -3.31 20.12 1.87
CA ARG A 118 -3.63 19.19 0.79
C ARG A 118 -5.09 18.69 0.83
N GLY A 119 -5.87 19.08 1.85
CA GLY A 119 -7.25 18.68 2.07
C GLY A 119 -7.43 17.89 3.38
N PRO A 120 -8.64 17.40 3.69
CA PRO A 120 -8.87 16.55 4.86
C PRO A 120 -8.08 15.24 4.79
N MET A 121 -7.35 14.93 5.86
CA MET A 121 -6.48 13.75 5.95
C MET A 121 -6.74 12.99 7.25
N GLU A 122 -6.53 11.68 7.22
CA GLU A 122 -6.51 10.79 8.38
C GLU A 122 -5.10 10.26 8.63
N GLY A 123 -4.59 10.47 9.84
CA GLY A 123 -3.33 9.93 10.29
C GLY A 123 -3.49 8.59 10.99
N VAL A 124 -2.76 7.57 10.52
CA VAL A 124 -2.61 6.30 11.24
C VAL A 124 -1.59 6.49 12.33
N VAL A 125 -2.03 6.35 13.58
CA VAL A 125 -1.19 6.43 14.77
C VAL A 125 -0.86 5.03 15.26
N LEU A 126 0.43 4.72 15.38
CA LEU A 126 0.93 3.50 16.02
C LEU A 126 1.96 3.89 17.07
N HIS A 127 1.94 3.20 18.20
CA HIS A 127 2.90 3.41 19.29
C HIS A 127 3.00 4.88 19.78
N GLY A 128 1.95 5.67 19.59
CA GLY A 128 1.85 7.08 19.98
C GLY A 128 2.25 8.09 18.89
N GLU A 129 2.79 7.64 17.76
CA GLU A 129 3.30 8.50 16.68
C GLU A 129 2.46 8.36 15.40
N VAL A 130 2.37 9.43 14.60
CA VAL A 130 1.70 9.38 13.29
C VAL A 130 2.66 8.78 12.27
N GLU A 131 2.33 7.59 11.78
CA GLU A 131 3.18 6.83 10.85
C GLU A 131 2.95 7.24 9.40
N ALA A 132 1.69 7.51 9.03
CA ALA A 132 1.31 7.96 7.70
C ALA A 132 -0.02 8.72 7.73
N LEU A 133 -0.21 9.60 6.75
CA LEU A 133 -1.44 10.33 6.48
C LEU A 133 -2.06 9.83 5.17
N PHE A 134 -3.37 9.70 5.14
CA PHE A 134 -4.16 9.26 3.99
C PHE A 134 -5.28 10.28 3.73
N PRO A 135 -5.65 10.59 2.48
CA PRO A 135 -6.83 11.40 2.23
C PRO A 135 -8.10 10.74 2.78
N GLU A 136 -8.98 11.52 3.40
CA GLU A 136 -10.28 11.02 3.91
C GLU A 136 -11.18 10.52 2.77
N ASP A 137 -11.07 11.15 1.60
CA ASP A 137 -11.77 10.80 0.37
C ASP A 137 -10.76 10.66 -0.78
N PRO A 138 -10.95 9.74 -1.74
CA PRO A 138 -12.12 8.87 -1.90
C PRO A 138 -12.01 7.50 -1.20
N GLU A 139 -10.88 7.17 -0.58
CA GLU A 139 -10.58 5.82 -0.10
C GLU A 139 -10.11 5.78 1.37
N PRO A 140 -11.01 5.99 2.34
CA PRO A 140 -10.67 5.98 3.77
C PRO A 140 -10.15 4.61 4.26
N TRP A 141 -10.42 3.54 3.50
CA TRP A 141 -9.94 2.20 3.84
C TRP A 141 -8.44 2.04 3.70
N ASP A 142 -7.72 2.89 2.96
CA ASP A 142 -6.26 2.81 2.85
C ASP A 142 -5.58 2.97 4.22
N ALA A 143 -6.10 3.88 5.07
CA ALA A 143 -5.59 4.10 6.41
C ALA A 143 -5.83 2.88 7.30
N VAL A 144 -7.02 2.31 7.23
CA VAL A 144 -7.41 1.10 7.98
C VAL A 144 -6.55 -0.08 7.54
N GLU A 145 -6.45 -0.34 6.24
CA GLU A 145 -5.65 -1.42 5.67
C GLU A 145 -4.17 -1.27 6.08
N PHE A 146 -3.63 -0.05 5.96
CA PHE A 146 -2.25 0.26 6.34
C PHE A 146 -1.96 -0.07 7.81
N SER A 147 -2.90 0.23 8.72
CA SER A 147 -2.71 -0.03 10.15
C SER A 147 -2.35 -1.49 10.47
N HIS A 148 -2.81 -2.46 9.67
CA HIS A 148 -2.57 -3.90 9.89
C HIS A 148 -1.18 -4.38 9.48
N TYR A 149 -0.52 -3.65 8.58
CA TYR A 149 0.80 -4.04 8.07
C TYR A 149 1.90 -3.01 8.32
N ALA A 150 1.56 -1.83 8.84
CA ALA A 150 2.49 -0.72 9.05
C ALA A 150 3.66 -1.05 10.00
N ASP A 151 3.46 -1.94 10.98
CA ASP A 151 4.50 -2.40 11.91
C ASP A 151 5.14 -3.73 11.49
N LYS A 152 4.68 -4.35 10.38
CA LYS A 152 5.11 -5.68 9.97
C LYS A 152 6.40 -5.63 9.12
N PRO A 153 7.24 -6.67 9.16
CA PRO A 153 8.35 -6.82 8.21
C PRO A 153 7.82 -6.95 6.77
N ILE A 154 8.48 -6.32 5.81
CA ILE A 154 8.07 -6.33 4.39
C ILE A 154 8.02 -7.77 3.86
N GLU A 155 8.93 -8.62 4.31
CA GLU A 155 9.06 -10.02 3.95
C GLU A 155 7.86 -10.83 4.45
N LEU A 156 7.32 -10.48 5.62
CA LEU A 156 6.12 -11.11 6.17
C LEU A 156 4.88 -10.74 5.34
N ILE A 157 4.81 -9.48 4.89
CA ILE A 157 3.76 -8.99 3.98
C ILE A 157 3.83 -9.77 2.67
N ARG A 158 5.01 -9.81 2.03
CA ARG A 158 5.22 -10.55 0.78
C ARG A 158 4.85 -12.02 0.92
N ALA A 159 5.35 -12.69 1.96
CA ALA A 159 5.04 -14.09 2.21
C ALA A 159 3.52 -14.33 2.32
N SER A 160 2.81 -13.45 3.03
CA SER A 160 1.35 -13.53 3.17
C SER A 160 0.62 -13.38 1.84
N PHE A 161 1.05 -12.45 0.99
CA PHE A 161 0.47 -12.29 -0.35
C PHE A 161 0.82 -13.42 -1.32
N LEU A 162 1.87 -14.19 -1.08
CA LEU A 162 2.20 -15.37 -1.87
C LEU A 162 1.52 -16.64 -1.36
N ASP A 163 1.04 -16.64 -0.12
CA ASP A 163 0.34 -17.77 0.46
C ASP A 163 -1.09 -17.90 -0.10
N PRO A 164 -1.54 -19.10 -0.51
CA PRO A 164 -2.90 -19.30 -1.02
C PRO A 164 -4.01 -18.85 -0.08
N HIS A 165 -3.77 -18.89 1.23
CA HIS A 165 -4.74 -18.55 2.28
C HIS A 165 -4.41 -17.23 3.00
N GLY A 166 -3.42 -16.47 2.52
CA GLY A 166 -3.04 -15.19 3.11
C GLY A 166 -2.24 -15.29 4.40
N ALA A 167 -1.81 -16.48 4.80
CA ALA A 167 -1.09 -16.67 6.04
C ALA A 167 0.34 -16.11 5.99
N PRO A 168 0.87 -15.54 7.09
CA PRO A 168 0.26 -15.46 8.42
C PRO A 168 -0.52 -14.16 8.72
N LEU A 169 -0.48 -13.14 7.85
CA LEU A 169 -1.08 -11.84 8.19
C LEU A 169 -2.60 -11.79 8.00
N PHE A 170 -3.13 -12.53 7.04
CA PHE A 170 -4.53 -12.45 6.63
C PHE A 170 -5.29 -13.74 6.92
N GLU A 171 -4.79 -14.59 7.82
CA GLU A 171 -5.48 -15.83 8.19
C GLU A 171 -6.91 -15.53 8.64
N HIS A 172 -7.86 -15.80 7.75
CA HIS A 172 -9.25 -15.90 8.12
C HIS A 172 -9.40 -17.18 8.94
N PRO A 173 -10.04 -17.14 10.13
CA PRO A 173 -10.46 -18.36 10.79
C PRO A 173 -11.32 -19.11 9.77
N ALA A 174 -10.82 -20.28 9.36
CA ALA A 174 -11.27 -21.04 8.20
C ALA A 174 -12.76 -20.83 7.90
N ALA A 175 -13.07 -20.45 6.66
CA ALA A 175 -14.41 -20.58 6.10
C ALA A 175 -14.98 -21.91 6.57
N SER A 176 -15.92 -21.84 7.52
CA SER A 176 -16.53 -23.02 8.09
C SER A 176 -17.15 -23.80 6.93
N ALA A 177 -16.82 -25.09 6.86
CA ALA A 177 -17.24 -26.02 5.82
C ALA A 177 -18.69 -25.81 5.38
N PRO A 178 -19.06 -26.08 4.11
CA PRO A 178 -20.41 -25.88 3.63
C PRO A 178 -21.38 -26.71 4.47
N GLU A 179 -22.24 -26.03 5.25
CA GLU A 179 -23.41 -26.67 5.83
C GLU A 179 -24.33 -27.07 4.67
N HIS A 180 -24.28 -28.36 4.31
CA HIS A 180 -25.32 -29.00 3.54
C HIS A 180 -26.66 -28.85 4.29
N ARG A 181 -27.45 -27.83 3.93
CA ARG A 181 -28.89 -27.86 4.21
C ARG A 181 -29.53 -28.83 3.22
N ARG A 182 -30.01 -29.93 3.79
CA ARG A 182 -30.96 -30.86 3.17
C ARG A 182 -32.32 -30.21 2.99
#